data_AF-A0A803RCC2-F1
#
_entry.id   AF-A0A803RCC2-F1
#
_cell.length_a   1.000
_cell.length_b   1.000
_cell.length_c   1.000
_cell.angle_alpha   90.00
_cell.angle_beta   90.00
_cell.angle_gamma   90.00
#
_symmetry.space_group_name_H-M   'P 1'
#
loop_
_entity.id
_entity.type
_entity.pdbx_description
1 polymer ?
#
loop_
_entity_poly.entity_id
_entity_poly.type
_entity_poly.pdbx_seq_one_letter_code
_entity_poly.pdbx_strand_id
1 'polypeptide(L)'
;MLELSVEGHWVSSVLGFLIGLFLAAYSIIFGVETAKGFRHLLEKKITNQKSSIHSSESIWRVDSRERHIAVMVVFFLILCLLWSVSGIMLRKEFKNGGSEAQLWLGCIVGPTGVWIRWFLARLNGCGLGRAGLFKWIPFGTLIANVAASCIMAALSTIRNAVNTKTCDTITAGIQLGFLGCLSTVSTFIAEFNAMRESKHPWRAYVYAMITICFSFGLGTLIFSIPVWSKGYKYN
;
A
#
# COMPACT_ATOMS: atom_id res chain seq x y z
N MET A 1 5.77 -9.32 -12.35
CA MET A 1 4.69 -9.68 -13.29
C MET A 1 4.93 -9.11 -14.68
N LEU A 2 5.13 -7.79 -14.84
CA LEU A 2 5.45 -7.22 -16.16
C LEU A 2 6.75 -7.79 -16.77
N GLU A 3 7.83 -7.89 -15.99
CA GLU A 3 9.10 -8.50 -16.43
C GLU A 3 8.91 -9.97 -16.87
N LEU A 4 8.33 -10.82 -16.01
CA LEU A 4 7.96 -12.20 -16.35
C LEU A 4 7.12 -12.29 -17.64
N SER A 5 6.22 -11.33 -17.84
CA SER A 5 5.40 -11.24 -19.06
C SER A 5 6.25 -10.97 -20.30
N VAL A 6 7.21 -10.04 -20.18
CA VAL A 6 8.13 -9.67 -21.27
C VAL A 6 9.05 -10.83 -21.62
N GLU A 7 9.48 -11.63 -20.63
CA GLU A 7 10.31 -12.83 -20.81
C GLU A 7 9.58 -14.02 -21.46
N GLY A 8 8.27 -13.89 -21.71
CA GLY A 8 7.46 -14.99 -22.26
C GLY A 8 6.87 -15.92 -21.19
N HIS A 9 7.11 -15.66 -19.90
CA HIS A 9 6.53 -16.39 -18.77
C HIS A 9 5.13 -15.87 -18.40
N TRP A 10 4.24 -15.77 -19.40
CA TRP A 10 2.87 -15.26 -19.26
C TRP A 10 2.04 -16.05 -18.24
N VAL A 11 2.18 -17.38 -18.25
CA VAL A 11 1.50 -18.26 -17.30
C VAL A 11 1.93 -17.94 -15.87
N SER A 12 3.24 -17.77 -15.63
CA SER A 12 3.77 -17.38 -14.32
C SER A 12 3.28 -16.01 -13.88
N SER A 13 3.12 -15.07 -14.82
CA SER A 13 2.56 -13.74 -14.54
C SER A 13 1.10 -13.83 -14.06
N VAL A 14 0.27 -14.60 -14.78
CA VAL A 14 -1.14 -14.81 -14.41
C VAL A 14 -1.27 -15.57 -13.09
N LEU A 15 -0.53 -16.66 -12.93
CA LEU A 15 -0.50 -17.43 -11.68
C LEU A 15 -0.03 -16.56 -10.50
N GLY A 16 0.93 -15.67 -10.73
CA GLY A 16 1.40 -14.73 -9.72
C GLY A 16 0.29 -13.82 -9.19
N PHE A 17 -0.59 -13.31 -10.05
CA PHE A 17 -1.76 -12.53 -9.60
C PHE A 17 -2.75 -13.37 -8.80
N LEU A 18 -3.03 -14.59 -9.24
CA LEU A 18 -3.95 -15.50 -8.54
C LEU A 18 -3.42 -15.87 -7.17
N ILE A 19 -2.16 -16.33 -7.10
CA ILE A 19 -1.49 -16.70 -5.84
C ILE A 19 -1.41 -15.48 -4.92
N GLY A 20 -1.04 -14.30 -5.43
CA GLY A 20 -0.99 -13.06 -4.66
C GLY A 20 -2.34 -12.69 -4.06
N LEU A 21 -3.42 -12.77 -4.85
CA LEU A 21 -4.78 -12.51 -4.36
C LEU A 21 -5.21 -13.52 -3.30
N PHE A 22 -4.97 -14.82 -3.51
CA PHE A 22 -5.29 -15.85 -2.53
C PHE A 22 -4.52 -15.67 -1.23
N LEU A 23 -3.20 -15.48 -1.31
CA LEU A 23 -2.35 -15.30 -0.13
C LEU A 23 -2.82 -14.11 0.70
N ALA A 24 -3.10 -12.98 0.05
CA ALA A 24 -3.54 -11.78 0.73
C ALA A 24 -4.96 -11.95 1.32
N ALA A 25 -5.88 -12.58 0.58
CA ALA A 25 -7.23 -12.88 1.06
C ALA A 25 -7.25 -13.86 2.25
N TYR A 26 -6.36 -14.85 2.28
CA TYR A 26 -6.22 -15.73 3.44
C TYR A 26 -5.55 -15.02 4.62
N SER A 27 -4.57 -14.15 4.36
CA SER A 27 -3.89 -13.37 5.39
C SER A 27 -4.87 -12.51 6.20
N ILE A 28 -5.83 -11.85 5.55
CA ILE A 28 -6.83 -11.06 6.29
C ILE A 28 -7.76 -11.92 7.14
N ILE A 29 -8.18 -13.09 6.63
CA ILE A 29 -9.04 -14.03 7.38
C ILE A 29 -8.29 -14.49 8.64
N PHE A 30 -7.05 -14.94 8.47
CA PHE A 30 -6.19 -15.35 9.57
C PHE A 30 -5.96 -14.21 10.58
N GLY A 31 -5.75 -12.99 10.09
CA GLY A 31 -5.61 -11.79 10.94
C GLY A 31 -6.87 -11.52 11.76
N VAL A 32 -8.06 -11.64 11.15
CA VAL A 32 -9.35 -11.46 11.84
C VAL A 32 -9.58 -12.55 12.89
N GLU A 33 -9.30 -13.80 12.57
CA GLU A 33 -9.43 -14.93 13.51
C GLU A 33 -8.48 -14.80 14.70
N THR A 34 -7.23 -14.44 14.44
CA THR A 34 -6.23 -14.17 15.48
C THR A 34 -6.67 -13.02 16.38
N ALA A 35 -7.21 -11.94 15.82
CA ALA A 35 -7.73 -10.81 16.59
C ALA A 35 -8.93 -11.21 17.47
N LYS A 36 -9.85 -12.04 16.97
CA LYS A 36 -10.97 -12.58 17.77
C LYS A 36 -10.48 -13.46 18.91
N GLY A 37 -9.50 -14.34 18.65
CA GLY A 37 -8.89 -15.18 19.68
C GLY A 37 -8.21 -14.35 20.77
N PHE A 38 -7.42 -13.35 20.39
CA PHE A 38 -6.77 -12.46 21.34
C PHE A 38 -7.78 -11.67 22.18
N ARG A 39 -8.86 -11.16 21.56
CA ARG A 39 -9.94 -10.48 22.27
C ARG A 39 -10.59 -11.40 23.31
N HIS A 40 -10.87 -12.65 22.96
CA HIS A 40 -11.45 -13.62 23.88
C HIS A 40 -10.52 -13.92 25.08
N LEU A 41 -9.21 -14.07 24.83
CA LEU A 41 -8.21 -14.25 25.89
C LEU A 41 -8.14 -13.03 26.83
N LEU A 42 -8.22 -11.83 26.27
CA LEU A 42 -8.19 -10.59 27.02
C LEU A 42 -9.47 -10.42 27.88
N GLU A 43 -10.64 -10.67 27.31
CA GLU A 43 -11.92 -10.66 28.02
C GLU A 43 -11.96 -11.70 29.16
N LYS A 44 -11.43 -12.90 28.94
CA LYS A 44 -11.29 -13.94 29.97
C LYS A 44 -10.35 -13.50 31.11
N LYS A 45 -9.22 -12.87 30.79
CA LYS A 45 -8.26 -12.37 31.79
C LYS A 45 -8.86 -11.23 32.62
N ILE A 46 -9.55 -10.29 31.99
CA ILE A 46 -10.26 -9.19 32.67
C ILE A 46 -11.35 -9.75 33.60
N THR A 47 -12.13 -10.73 33.13
CA THR A 47 -13.19 -11.36 33.93
C THR A 47 -12.62 -12.10 35.14
N ASN A 48 -11.50 -12.83 34.97
CA ASN A 48 -10.79 -13.52 36.06
C ASN A 48 -10.11 -12.55 37.05
N GLN A 49 -9.80 -11.32 36.64
CA GLN A 49 -9.16 -10.31 37.49
C GLN A 49 -10.19 -9.48 38.27
N LYS A 50 -11.39 -9.27 37.70
CA LYS A 50 -12.52 -8.60 38.37
C LYS A 50 -13.07 -9.37 39.59
N SER A 51 -12.81 -10.68 39.71
CA SER A 51 -13.17 -11.45 40.90
C SER A 51 -12.23 -11.23 42.09
N SER A 52 -11.11 -10.50 41.95
CA SER A 52 -10.16 -10.28 43.05
C SER A 52 -9.88 -8.83 43.42
N ILE A 53 -10.16 -7.83 42.57
CA ILE A 53 -9.88 -6.41 42.91
C ILE A 53 -10.98 -5.49 42.33
N HIS A 54 -11.70 -4.83 43.24
CA HIS A 54 -12.59 -3.70 42.94
C HIS A 54 -11.70 -2.46 42.68
N SER A 55 -11.16 -2.28 41.47
CA SER A 55 -10.31 -1.12 41.15
C SER A 55 -10.68 -0.48 39.82
N SER A 56 -10.92 0.82 39.92
CA SER A 56 -10.91 1.86 38.90
C SER A 56 -10.03 1.53 37.68
N GLU A 57 -10.65 0.99 36.62
CA GLU A 57 -10.03 0.96 35.30
C GLU A 57 -10.17 2.35 34.68
N SER A 58 -9.15 3.19 34.82
CA SER A 58 -8.99 4.35 33.94
C SER A 58 -8.64 3.83 32.55
N ILE A 59 -9.68 3.46 31.80
CA ILE A 59 -9.57 3.21 30.36
C ILE A 59 -8.85 4.43 29.78
N TRP A 60 -7.68 4.20 29.17
CA TRP A 60 -6.86 5.19 28.45
C TRP A 60 -7.58 5.67 27.18
N ARG A 61 -8.83 6.10 27.32
CA ARG A 61 -9.56 6.80 26.28
C ARG A 61 -8.90 8.16 26.11
N VAL A 62 -8.45 8.41 24.89
CA VAL A 62 -8.03 9.73 24.42
C VAL A 62 -9.31 10.54 24.15
N ASP A 63 -10.11 10.79 25.20
CA ASP A 63 -11.42 11.44 25.04
C ASP A 63 -11.30 12.99 25.05
N SER A 64 -10.17 13.54 25.49
CA SER A 64 -9.97 14.98 25.58
C SER A 64 -9.21 15.57 24.39
N ARG A 65 -9.65 16.75 23.94
CA ARG A 65 -9.01 17.54 22.88
C ARG A 65 -7.52 17.76 23.14
N GLU A 66 -7.14 18.05 24.39
CA GLU A 66 -5.75 18.23 24.79
C GLU A 66 -4.90 16.98 24.55
N ARG A 67 -5.44 15.79 24.87
CA ARG A 67 -4.73 14.52 24.61
C ARG A 67 -4.63 14.23 23.11
N HIS A 68 -5.66 14.55 22.32
CA HIS A 68 -5.57 14.44 20.85
C HIS A 68 -4.49 15.36 20.28
N ILE A 69 -4.44 16.63 20.71
CA ILE A 69 -3.40 17.56 20.28
C ILE A 69 -2.02 17.05 20.70
N ALA A 70 -1.85 16.59 21.93
CA ALA A 70 -0.58 16.03 22.41
C ALA A 70 -0.13 14.83 21.55
N VAL A 71 -1.03 13.89 21.24
CA VAL A 71 -0.72 12.74 20.36
C VAL A 71 -0.33 13.20 18.96
N MET A 72 -1.05 14.17 18.38
CA MET A 72 -0.71 14.73 17.06
C MET A 72 0.65 15.43 17.06
N VAL A 73 0.97 16.18 18.11
CA VAL A 73 2.29 16.81 18.28
C VAL A 73 3.39 15.75 18.37
N VAL A 74 3.19 14.69 19.15
CA VAL A 74 4.16 13.58 19.25
C VAL A 74 4.39 12.93 17.89
N PHE A 75 3.33 12.60 17.13
CA PHE A 75 3.50 12.03 15.78
C PHE A 75 4.19 12.98 14.81
N PHE A 76 3.90 14.29 14.89
CA PHE A 76 4.59 15.29 14.08
C PHE A 76 6.09 15.39 14.42
N LEU A 77 6.44 15.36 15.70
CA LEU A 77 7.84 15.35 16.14
C LEU A 77 8.58 14.10 15.67
N ILE A 78 7.94 12.92 15.77
CA ILE A 78 8.49 11.66 15.26
C ILE A 78 8.72 11.75 13.74
N LEU A 79 7.76 12.32 12.98
CA LEU A 79 7.91 12.51 11.54
C LEU A 79 9.08 13.44 11.20
N CYS A 80 9.20 14.58 11.88
CA CYS A 80 10.30 15.54 11.70
C CYS A 80 11.67 14.91 12.00
N LEU A 81 11.74 14.10 13.07
CA LEU A 81 12.94 13.35 13.42
C LEU A 81 13.31 12.34 12.32
N LEU A 82 12.33 11.55 11.86
CA LEU A 82 12.54 10.56 10.80
C LEU A 82 13.00 11.22 9.49
N TRP A 83 12.42 12.36 9.11
CA TRP A 83 12.85 13.12 7.93
C TRP A 83 14.26 13.68 8.07
N SER A 84 14.61 14.20 9.25
CA SER A 84 15.93 14.74 9.52
C SER A 84 17.01 13.65 9.47
N VAL A 85 16.78 12.51 10.13
CA VAL A 85 17.70 11.35 10.10
C VAL A 85 17.81 10.81 8.67
N SER A 86 16.69 10.64 7.98
CA SER A 86 16.69 10.14 6.59
C SER A 86 17.41 11.09 5.65
N GLY A 87 17.26 12.41 5.79
CA GLY A 87 17.96 13.40 4.98
C GLY A 87 19.47 13.39 5.20
N ILE A 88 19.92 13.27 6.45
CA ILE A 88 21.34 13.17 6.80
C ILE A 88 21.94 11.88 6.23
N MET A 89 21.28 10.75 6.43
CA MET A 89 21.76 9.45 5.95
C MET A 89 21.73 9.35 4.42
N LEU A 90 20.69 9.89 3.77
CA LEU A 90 20.63 9.99 2.31
C LEU A 90 21.84 10.76 1.77
N ARG A 91 22.15 11.93 2.33
CA ARG A 91 23.31 12.73 1.88
C ARG A 91 24.63 11.98 2.06
N LYS A 92 24.78 11.23 3.14
CA LYS A 92 25.98 10.45 3.45
C LYS A 92 26.14 9.28 2.48
N GLU A 93 25.11 8.45 2.34
CA GLU A 93 25.16 7.25 1.50
C GLU A 93 25.25 7.59 0.00
N PHE A 94 24.58 8.66 -0.44
CA PHE A 94 24.65 9.10 -1.83
C PHE A 94 26.06 9.56 -2.22
N LYS A 95 26.79 10.22 -1.30
CA LYS A 95 28.19 10.62 -1.53
C LYS A 95 29.14 9.43 -1.55
N ASN A 96 28.87 8.41 -0.74
CA ASN A 96 29.69 7.20 -0.65
C ASN A 96 29.35 6.19 -1.77
N GLY A 97 28.34 6.47 -2.59
CA GLY A 97 27.86 5.57 -3.63
C GLY A 97 27.18 4.31 -3.08
N GLY A 98 26.65 4.35 -1.86
CA GLY A 98 25.93 3.23 -1.25
C GLY A 98 24.57 2.99 -1.90
N SER A 99 24.17 1.73 -2.07
CA SER A 99 22.83 1.34 -2.55
C SER A 99 21.72 1.61 -1.52
N GLU A 100 22.08 1.84 -0.25
CA GLU A 100 21.15 2.14 0.83
C GLU A 100 20.49 3.52 0.70
N ALA A 101 21.04 4.41 -0.12
CA ALA A 101 20.49 5.75 -0.37
C ALA A 101 19.02 5.69 -0.84
N GLN A 102 18.63 4.64 -1.58
CA GLN A 102 17.24 4.46 -2.01
C GLN A 102 16.26 4.26 -0.84
N LEU A 103 16.71 3.60 0.25
CA LEU A 103 15.88 3.35 1.44
C LEU A 103 15.61 4.67 2.17
N TRP A 104 16.65 5.46 2.39
CA TRP A 104 16.55 6.76 3.04
C TRP A 104 15.74 7.75 2.22
N LEU A 105 15.92 7.75 0.90
CA LEU A 105 15.07 8.52 0.00
C LEU A 105 13.61 8.08 0.13
N GLY A 106 13.36 6.76 0.15
CA GLY A 106 12.05 6.18 0.36
C GLY A 106 11.37 6.66 1.65
N CYS A 107 12.10 6.73 2.76
CA CYS A 107 11.59 7.26 4.03
C CYS A 107 11.17 8.74 3.95
N ILE A 108 11.87 9.55 3.13
CA ILE A 108 11.53 10.96 2.93
C ILE A 108 10.25 11.09 2.11
N VAL A 109 10.14 10.34 1.00
CA VAL A 109 9.02 10.48 0.05
C VAL A 109 7.81 9.59 0.36
N GLY A 110 7.93 8.64 1.28
CA GLY A 110 6.82 7.77 1.69
C GLY A 110 5.60 8.50 2.27
N PRO A 111 5.77 9.44 3.23
CA PRO A 111 4.66 10.17 3.83
C PRO A 111 3.76 10.91 2.81
N THR A 112 4.33 11.46 1.75
CA THR A 112 3.53 12.13 0.71
C THR A 112 2.64 11.15 -0.06
N GLY A 113 3.10 9.92 -0.29
CA GLY A 113 2.29 8.84 -0.85
C GLY A 113 1.11 8.49 0.04
N VAL A 114 1.31 8.42 1.37
CA VAL A 114 0.23 8.19 2.34
C VAL A 114 -0.80 9.32 2.32
N TRP A 115 -0.36 10.57 2.29
CA TRP A 115 -1.27 11.73 2.27
C TRP A 115 -2.13 11.77 1.01
N ILE A 116 -1.54 11.50 -0.16
CA ILE A 116 -2.30 11.40 -1.41
C ILE A 116 -3.28 10.23 -1.34
N ARG A 117 -2.85 9.05 -0.88
CA ARG A 117 -3.75 7.90 -0.71
C ARG A 117 -4.90 8.21 0.24
N TRP A 118 -4.63 8.88 1.36
CA TRP A 118 -5.66 9.30 2.32
C TRP A 118 -6.65 10.30 1.70
N PHE A 119 -6.15 11.25 0.90
CA PHE A 119 -7.00 12.17 0.18
C PHE A 119 -7.89 11.44 -0.85
N LEU A 120 -7.31 10.51 -1.63
CA LEU A 120 -8.03 9.69 -2.59
C LEU A 120 -9.07 8.80 -1.90
N ALA A 121 -8.79 8.26 -0.72
CA ALA A 121 -9.72 7.42 0.03
C ALA A 121 -11.06 8.12 0.33
N ARG A 122 -11.12 9.46 0.31
CA ARG A 122 -12.38 10.22 0.43
C ARG A 122 -13.35 9.96 -0.72
N LEU A 123 -12.87 9.44 -1.85
CA LEU A 123 -13.69 9.04 -3.00
C LEU A 123 -14.31 7.64 -2.81
N ASN A 124 -13.85 6.87 -1.84
CA ASN A 124 -14.41 5.54 -1.56
C ASN A 124 -15.85 5.69 -1.08
N GLY A 125 -16.80 5.05 -1.77
CA GLY A 125 -18.20 5.14 -1.42
C GLY A 125 -18.92 6.41 -1.92
N CYS A 126 -18.29 7.25 -2.75
CA CYS A 126 -18.98 8.38 -3.40
C CYS A 126 -19.82 7.93 -4.62
N GLY A 127 -19.36 6.90 -5.34
CA GLY A 127 -19.93 6.53 -6.64
C GLY A 127 -19.61 7.55 -7.74
N LEU A 128 -20.13 7.32 -8.94
CA LEU A 128 -19.91 8.12 -10.14
C LEU A 128 -21.15 8.95 -10.50
N GLY A 129 -20.96 10.23 -10.79
CA GLY A 129 -22.01 11.17 -11.15
C GLY A 129 -22.99 11.50 -10.01
N ARG A 130 -23.99 12.34 -10.30
CA ARG A 130 -24.99 12.77 -9.30
C ARG A 130 -25.86 11.62 -8.77
N ALA A 131 -26.01 10.55 -9.56
CA ALA A 131 -26.79 9.37 -9.19
C ALA A 131 -26.03 8.38 -8.29
N GLY A 132 -24.74 8.60 -8.02
CA GLY A 132 -23.93 7.69 -7.20
C GLY A 132 -23.81 6.28 -7.80
N LEU A 133 -23.69 6.19 -9.14
CA LEU A 133 -23.55 4.91 -9.82
C LEU A 133 -22.28 4.20 -9.34
N PHE A 134 -22.30 2.87 -9.17
CA PHE A 134 -21.15 2.11 -8.67
C PHE A 134 -20.62 2.57 -7.30
N LYS A 135 -21.47 3.10 -6.40
CA LYS A 135 -21.10 3.47 -5.02
C LYS A 135 -20.41 2.35 -4.23
N TRP A 136 -20.64 1.10 -4.62
CA TRP A 136 -20.01 -0.07 -4.00
C TRP A 136 -18.52 -0.21 -4.35
N ILE A 137 -18.02 0.47 -5.37
CA ILE A 137 -16.60 0.44 -5.77
C ILE A 137 -15.81 1.45 -4.93
N PRO A 138 -14.74 1.02 -4.24
CA PRO A 138 -13.78 1.92 -3.59
C PRO A 138 -12.88 2.60 -4.64
N PHE A 139 -13.39 3.69 -5.24
CA PHE A 139 -12.68 4.41 -6.31
C PHE A 139 -11.36 5.03 -5.87
N GLY A 140 -11.27 5.53 -4.64
CA GLY A 140 -10.03 6.06 -4.07
C GLY A 140 -8.92 5.02 -4.02
N THR A 141 -9.21 3.84 -3.47
CA THR A 141 -8.26 2.73 -3.39
C THR A 141 -7.89 2.22 -4.78
N LEU A 142 -8.87 2.11 -5.68
CA LEU A 142 -8.66 1.70 -7.07
C LEU A 142 -7.70 2.66 -7.80
N ILE A 143 -8.00 3.96 -7.75
CA ILE A 143 -7.18 5.01 -8.40
C ILE A 143 -5.77 5.01 -7.82
N ALA A 144 -5.63 4.91 -6.49
CA ALA A 144 -4.33 4.91 -5.84
C ALA A 144 -3.45 3.73 -6.32
N ASN A 145 -4.00 2.52 -6.36
CA ASN A 145 -3.29 1.32 -6.81
C ASN A 145 -2.94 1.36 -8.30
N VAL A 146 -3.91 1.72 -9.15
CA VAL A 146 -3.70 1.80 -10.60
C VAL A 146 -2.68 2.89 -10.92
N ALA A 147 -2.83 4.10 -10.37
CA ALA A 147 -1.88 5.19 -10.58
C ALA A 147 -0.47 4.84 -10.10
N ALA A 148 -0.35 4.26 -8.90
CA ALA A 148 0.94 3.81 -8.40
C ALA A 148 1.58 2.78 -9.33
N SER A 149 0.83 1.79 -9.82
CA SER A 149 1.34 0.77 -10.75
C SER A 149 1.79 1.36 -12.09
N CYS A 150 1.05 2.32 -12.66
CA CYS A 150 1.41 3.00 -13.89
C CYS A 150 2.68 3.83 -13.73
N ILE A 151 2.81 4.59 -12.65
CA ILE A 151 4.01 5.39 -12.39
C ILE A 151 5.20 4.47 -12.10
N MET A 152 4.98 3.34 -11.40
CA MET A 152 6.04 2.36 -11.12
C MET A 152 6.56 1.76 -12.43
N ALA A 153 5.66 1.37 -13.34
CA ALA A 153 6.01 0.91 -14.68
C ALA A 153 6.79 1.98 -15.48
N ALA A 154 6.36 3.24 -15.46
CA ALA A 154 7.04 4.34 -16.15
C ALA A 154 8.46 4.56 -15.60
N LEU A 155 8.62 4.55 -14.27
CA LEU A 155 9.93 4.67 -13.63
C LEU A 155 10.84 3.49 -13.97
N SER A 156 10.31 2.26 -14.05
CA SER A 156 11.09 1.10 -14.49
C SER A 156 11.53 1.21 -15.95
N THR A 157 10.69 1.76 -16.83
CA THR A 157 11.07 2.05 -18.23
C THR A 157 12.18 3.11 -18.29
N ILE A 158 12.06 4.18 -17.49
CA ILE A 158 13.10 5.24 -17.41
C ILE A 158 14.41 4.67 -16.89
N ARG A 159 14.36 3.83 -15.86
CA ARG A 159 15.52 3.13 -15.30
C ARG A 159 16.27 2.37 -16.39
N ASN A 160 15.56 1.55 -17.18
CA ASN A 160 16.14 0.78 -18.27
C ASN A 160 16.68 1.66 -19.42
N ALA A 161 16.03 2.80 -19.69
CA ALA A 161 16.43 3.69 -20.77
C ALA A 161 17.66 4.55 -20.44
N VAL A 162 17.77 5.02 -19.19
CA VAL A 162 18.87 5.89 -18.74
C VAL A 162 20.07 5.07 -18.29
N ASN A 163 19.84 3.95 -17.59
CA ASN A 163 20.86 3.00 -17.14
C ASN A 163 22.04 3.66 -16.40
N THR A 164 21.73 4.47 -15.38
CA THR A 164 22.74 5.09 -14.51
C THR A 164 22.41 4.82 -13.04
N LYS A 165 23.45 4.57 -12.24
CA LYS A 165 23.31 4.30 -10.80
C LYS A 165 22.52 5.37 -10.04
N THR A 166 22.69 6.64 -10.43
CA THR A 166 21.93 7.76 -9.85
C THR A 166 20.44 7.67 -10.16
N CYS A 167 20.09 7.41 -11.43
CA CYS A 167 18.70 7.22 -11.83
C CYS A 167 18.09 6.01 -11.13
N ASP A 168 18.82 4.90 -11.04
CA ASP A 168 18.36 3.67 -10.37
C ASP A 168 18.06 3.95 -8.89
N THR A 169 18.96 4.66 -8.20
CA THR A 169 18.79 4.99 -6.78
C THR A 169 17.55 5.88 -6.56
N ILE A 170 17.36 6.90 -7.41
CA ILE A 170 16.23 7.83 -7.30
C ILE A 170 14.91 7.10 -7.62
N THR A 171 14.87 6.39 -8.73
CA THR A 171 13.67 5.65 -9.17
C THR A 171 13.29 4.59 -8.15
N ALA A 172 14.25 3.79 -7.66
CA ALA A 172 14.00 2.79 -6.63
C ALA A 172 13.52 3.40 -5.31
N GLY A 173 14.09 4.53 -4.88
CA GLY A 173 13.61 5.23 -3.68
C GLY A 173 12.18 5.77 -3.81
N ILE A 174 11.82 6.31 -4.99
CA ILE A 174 10.44 6.75 -5.27
C ILE A 174 9.49 5.55 -5.34
N GLN A 175 9.90 4.45 -5.98
CA GLN A 175 9.09 3.23 -6.06
C GLN A 175 8.84 2.62 -4.67
N LEU A 176 9.90 2.49 -3.87
CA LEU A 176 9.82 1.92 -2.53
C LEU A 176 9.04 2.81 -1.55
N GLY A 177 9.37 4.10 -1.50
CA GLY A 177 8.75 5.04 -0.57
C GLY A 177 7.38 5.51 -1.03
N PHE A 178 7.38 6.39 -2.04
CA PHE A 178 6.19 7.12 -2.47
C PHE A 178 5.13 6.18 -3.05
N LEU A 179 5.49 5.36 -4.06
CA LEU A 179 4.54 4.48 -4.73
C LEU A 179 4.14 3.29 -3.86
N GLY A 180 5.07 2.78 -3.05
CA GLY A 180 4.78 1.76 -2.03
C GLY A 180 3.76 2.24 -0.98
N CYS A 181 3.83 3.52 -0.57
CA CYS A 181 2.88 4.11 0.37
C CYS A 181 1.58 4.62 -0.27
N LEU A 182 1.63 5.00 -1.55
CA LEU A 182 0.48 5.41 -2.35
C LEU A 182 -0.41 4.20 -2.71
N SER A 183 0.21 3.08 -3.08
CA SER A 183 -0.51 1.82 -3.26
C SER A 183 -0.81 1.15 -1.92
N THR A 184 -1.76 0.22 -1.92
CA THR A 184 -2.13 -0.57 -0.75
C THR A 184 -2.77 -1.89 -1.16
N VAL A 185 -2.20 -2.98 -0.64
CA VAL A 185 -2.82 -4.31 -0.70
C VAL A 185 -3.74 -4.52 0.51
N SER A 186 -3.36 -4.01 1.68
CA SER A 186 -4.13 -4.25 2.92
C SER A 186 -5.52 -3.62 2.88
N THR A 187 -5.65 -2.38 2.45
CA THR A 187 -6.97 -1.72 2.30
C THR A 187 -7.78 -2.39 1.19
N PHE A 188 -7.16 -2.67 0.05
CA PHE A 188 -7.79 -3.38 -1.07
C PHE A 188 -8.36 -4.74 -0.64
N ILE A 189 -7.61 -5.51 0.14
CA ILE A 189 -8.06 -6.82 0.63
C ILE A 189 -9.11 -6.70 1.74
N ALA A 190 -9.04 -5.67 2.59
CA ALA A 190 -10.10 -5.39 3.55
C ALA A 190 -11.44 -5.07 2.86
N GLU A 191 -11.40 -4.25 1.81
CA GLU A 191 -12.57 -3.94 0.98
C GLU A 191 -13.06 -5.19 0.24
N PHE A 192 -12.15 -5.99 -0.32
CA PHE A 192 -12.46 -7.28 -0.95
C PHE A 192 -13.15 -8.24 0.02
N ASN A 193 -12.63 -8.40 1.23
CA ASN A 193 -13.21 -9.28 2.24
C ASN A 193 -14.58 -8.78 2.69
N ALA A 194 -14.73 -7.47 2.94
CA ALA A 194 -16.02 -6.86 3.26
C ALA A 194 -17.07 -7.08 2.15
N MET A 195 -16.65 -7.03 0.88
CA MET A 195 -17.53 -7.35 -0.25
C MET A 195 -17.88 -8.84 -0.33
N ARG A 196 -16.93 -9.74 -0.05
CA ARG A 196 -17.17 -11.19 0.01
C ARG A 196 -18.17 -11.58 1.10
N GLU A 197 -18.13 -10.90 2.24
CA GLU A 197 -19.06 -11.13 3.35
C GLU A 197 -20.41 -10.41 3.16
N SER A 198 -20.55 -9.59 2.12
CA SER A 198 -21.78 -8.85 1.82
C SER A 198 -22.85 -9.71 1.11
N LYS A 199 -24.06 -9.15 0.97
CA LYS A 199 -25.16 -9.75 0.20
C LYS A 199 -24.80 -10.08 -1.27
N HIS A 200 -23.79 -9.41 -1.82
CA HIS A 200 -23.39 -9.54 -3.22
C HIS A 200 -21.89 -9.87 -3.35
N PRO A 201 -21.48 -11.12 -3.02
CA PRO A 201 -20.07 -11.52 -2.96
C PRO A 201 -19.34 -11.41 -4.30
N TRP A 202 -20.06 -11.53 -5.42
CA TRP A 202 -19.49 -11.39 -6.77
C TRP A 202 -18.79 -10.04 -6.98
N ARG A 203 -19.22 -8.99 -6.27
CA ARG A 203 -18.62 -7.64 -6.33
C ARG A 203 -17.16 -7.64 -5.97
N ALA A 204 -16.75 -8.48 -5.02
CA ALA A 204 -15.35 -8.59 -4.60
C ALA A 204 -14.46 -9.04 -5.77
N TYR A 205 -14.90 -10.08 -6.49
CA TYR A 205 -14.15 -10.62 -7.63
C TYR A 205 -14.12 -9.65 -8.81
N VAL A 206 -15.24 -8.97 -9.10
CA VAL A 206 -15.26 -7.92 -10.14
C VAL A 206 -14.33 -6.76 -9.78
N TYR A 207 -14.34 -6.32 -8.53
CA TYR A 207 -13.44 -5.27 -8.05
C TYR A 207 -11.96 -5.67 -8.17
N ALA A 208 -11.61 -6.90 -7.78
CA ALA A 208 -10.27 -7.43 -7.91
C ALA A 208 -9.84 -7.52 -9.38
N MET A 209 -10.70 -8.04 -10.24
CA MET A 209 -10.44 -8.15 -11.68
C MET A 209 -10.24 -6.78 -12.32
N ILE A 210 -11.09 -5.79 -12.02
CA ILE A 210 -10.92 -4.41 -12.51
C ILE A 210 -9.55 -3.88 -12.07
N THR A 211 -9.22 -3.99 -10.78
CA THR A 211 -7.95 -3.48 -10.25
C THR A 211 -6.74 -4.11 -10.93
N ILE A 212 -6.74 -5.45 -11.07
CA ILE A 212 -5.64 -6.20 -11.70
C ILE A 212 -5.55 -5.90 -13.20
N CYS A 213 -6.66 -5.98 -13.93
CA CYS A 213 -6.68 -5.78 -15.39
C CYS A 213 -6.26 -4.36 -15.77
N PHE A 214 -6.73 -3.32 -15.06
CA PHE A 214 -6.30 -1.95 -15.34
C PHE A 214 -4.83 -1.73 -14.99
N SER A 215 -4.38 -2.19 -13.82
CA SER A 215 -2.97 -2.04 -13.40
C SER A 215 -2.02 -2.77 -14.35
N PHE A 216 -2.31 -4.02 -14.68
CA PHE A 216 -1.47 -4.85 -15.55
C PHE A 216 -1.55 -4.42 -17.01
N GLY A 217 -2.74 -4.12 -17.51
CA GLY A 217 -2.95 -3.67 -18.88
C GLY A 217 -2.23 -2.36 -19.16
N LEU A 218 -2.43 -1.33 -18.31
CA LEU A 218 -1.71 -0.07 -18.45
C LEU A 218 -0.20 -0.23 -18.21
N GLY A 219 0.20 -1.05 -17.23
CA GLY A 219 1.60 -1.39 -17.00
C GLY A 219 2.26 -2.03 -18.23
N THR A 220 1.55 -2.89 -18.95
CA THR A 220 2.03 -3.52 -20.19
C THR A 220 2.24 -2.46 -21.29
N LEU A 221 1.30 -1.51 -21.42
CA LEU A 221 1.44 -0.41 -22.38
C LEU A 221 2.64 0.49 -22.06
N ILE A 222 2.88 0.75 -20.77
CA ILE A 222 3.91 1.70 -20.31
C ILE A 222 5.31 1.07 -20.24
N PHE A 223 5.41 -0.22 -19.92
CA PHE A 223 6.69 -0.92 -19.72
C PHE A 223 6.99 -1.92 -20.83
N SER A 224 6.11 -2.88 -21.05
CA SER A 224 6.38 -3.99 -21.97
C SER A 224 6.52 -3.52 -23.42
N ILE A 225 5.66 -2.61 -23.89
CA ILE A 225 5.75 -2.09 -25.27
C ILE A 225 7.10 -1.38 -25.52
N PRO A 226 7.55 -0.41 -24.71
CA PRO A 226 8.87 0.19 -24.90
C PRO A 226 10.02 -0.81 -24.86
N VAL A 227 9.95 -1.80 -23.96
CA VAL A 227 10.99 -2.84 -23.85
C VAL A 227 11.05 -3.69 -25.12
N TRP A 228 9.92 -4.15 -25.64
CA TRP A 228 9.88 -4.92 -26.90
C TRP A 228 10.29 -4.08 -28.11
N SER A 229 9.84 -2.83 -28.20
CA SER A 229 10.08 -1.97 -29.36
C SER A 229 11.52 -1.47 -29.43
N LYS A 230 12.16 -1.19 -28.30
CA LYS A 230 13.51 -0.61 -28.25
C LYS A 230 14.60 -1.59 -27.85
N GLY A 231 14.23 -2.83 -27.51
CA GLY A 231 15.17 -3.87 -27.12
C GLY A 231 15.96 -3.53 -25.85
N TYR A 232 15.34 -2.80 -24.92
CA TYR A 232 16.00 -2.46 -23.65
C TYR A 232 16.37 -3.75 -22.91
N LYS A 233 17.64 -3.86 -22.50
CA LYS A 233 18.06 -4.92 -21.57
C LYS A 233 17.44 -4.61 -20.21
N TYR A 234 16.58 -5.50 -19.74
CA TYR A 234 16.05 -5.49 -18.38
C TYR A 234 16.75 -6.64 -17.65
N ASN A 235 17.58 -6.32 -16.66
CA ASN A 235 18.27 -7.25 -15.78
C ASN A 235 18.04 -6.80 -14.33
#